data_AF-A0A354UF18-F1
#
_entry.id   AF-A0A354UF18-F1
#
_cell.length_a   1.000
_cell.length_b   1.000
_cell.length_c   1.000
_cell.angle_alpha   90.00
_cell.angle_beta   90.00
_cell.angle_gamma   90.00
#
_symmetry.space_group_name_H-M   'P 1'
#
loop_
_entity.id
_entity.type
_entity.pdbx_description
1 polymer ?
#
loop_
_entity_poly.entity_id
_entity_poly.type
_entity_poly.pdbx_seq_one_letter_code
_entity_poly.pdbx_strand_id
1 'polypeptide(L)'
;MQKFNNENTLYQWRRQYIRQNKNNMSPTLTANMGTGGHNVPLIFTKFGIRKLTPKECFNLQGFPSSYKLPNISTAQLYKQAGNSVCVTVIERIAENIFKLLNN
;
A
#
# COMPACT_ATOMS: atom_id res chain seq x y z
N MET A 1 17.69 5.74 17.73
CA MET A 1 16.47 5.01 17.30
C MET A 1 15.46 6.05 16.81
N GLN A 2 14.96 5.96 15.57
CA GLN A 2 13.93 6.91 15.11
C GLN A 2 12.62 6.65 15.87
N LYS A 3 11.95 7.72 16.29
CA LYS A 3 10.64 7.68 16.97
C LYS A 3 9.56 8.06 15.97
N PHE A 4 8.34 7.58 16.19
CA PHE A 4 7.16 8.14 15.53
C PHE A 4 7.00 9.59 15.99
N ASN A 5 7.00 10.52 15.05
CA ASN A 5 7.04 11.97 15.32
C ASN A 5 6.31 12.82 14.28
N ASN A 6 5.79 12.21 13.21
CA ASN A 6 5.12 12.89 12.11
C ASN A 6 3.91 12.07 11.68
N GLU A 7 2.73 12.68 11.69
CA GLU A 7 1.46 12.03 11.30
C GLU A 7 1.26 11.99 9.78
N ASN A 8 2.00 12.82 9.02
CA ASN A 8 1.87 12.98 7.56
C ASN A 8 2.80 12.06 6.76
N THR A 9 3.34 11.02 7.40
CA THR A 9 4.31 10.12 6.76
C THR A 9 4.04 8.68 7.15
N LEU A 10 4.57 7.76 6.33
CA LEU A 10 4.53 6.34 6.59
C LEU A 10 5.87 5.87 7.14
N TYR A 11 5.81 4.91 8.04
CA TYR A 11 6.93 4.29 8.68
C TYR A 11 6.99 2.80 8.34
N GLN A 12 8.15 2.20 8.53
CA GLN A 12 8.38 0.77 8.36
C GLN A 12 9.06 0.21 9.60
N TRP A 13 8.57 -0.92 10.10
CA TRP A 13 9.31 -1.69 11.10
C TRP A 13 10.40 -2.51 10.42
N ARG A 14 11.65 -2.34 10.85
CA ARG A 14 12.84 -3.00 10.29
C ARG A 14 13.62 -3.68 11.40
N ARG A 15 13.46 -5.00 11.55
CA ARG A 15 14.15 -5.88 12.53
C ARG A 15 14.13 -5.36 13.97
N GLN A 16 14.90 -4.33 14.28
CA GLN A 16 15.09 -3.73 15.60
C GLN A 16 14.80 -2.22 15.66
N TYR A 17 14.46 -1.57 14.54
CA TYR A 17 14.22 -0.14 14.49
C TYR A 17 13.09 0.27 13.54
N ILE A 18 12.58 1.48 13.73
CA ILE A 18 11.58 2.10 12.87
C ILE A 18 12.29 2.98 11.85
N ARG A 19 11.85 2.94 10.60
CA ARG A 19 12.33 3.81 9.53
C ARG A 19 11.19 4.67 9.01
N GLN A 20 11.34 5.99 9.07
CA GLN A 20 10.45 6.91 8.38
C GLN A 20 10.69 6.84 6.86
N ASN A 21 9.61 6.85 6.08
CA ASN A 21 9.71 6.93 4.63
C ASN A 21 9.95 8.39 4.19
N LYS A 22 10.71 8.55 3.12
CA LYS A 22 11.02 9.85 2.53
C LYS A 22 9.98 10.20 1.47
N ASN A 23 9.87 11.49 1.14
CA ASN A 23 9.08 12.00 0.02
C ASN A 23 7.58 11.66 0.07
N ASN A 24 7.00 11.48 1.27
CA ASN A 24 5.58 11.14 1.46
C ASN A 24 5.12 9.91 0.66
N MET A 25 6.03 8.96 0.43
CA MET A 25 5.72 7.72 -0.28
C MET A 25 5.40 6.58 0.70
N SER A 26 4.65 5.59 0.22
CA SER A 26 4.53 4.30 0.89
C SER A 26 5.72 3.40 0.55
N PRO A 27 6.17 2.49 1.45
CA PRO A 27 6.86 1.28 0.99
C PRO A 27 6.05 0.55 -0.06
N THR A 28 6.73 -0.31 -0.82
CA THR A 28 6.08 -1.36 -1.58
C THR A 28 5.19 -2.19 -0.66
N LEU A 29 3.91 -2.25 -1.00
CA LEU A 29 2.93 -3.12 -0.34
C LEU A 29 3.27 -4.56 -0.70
N THR A 30 3.53 -5.41 0.30
CA THR A 30 3.88 -6.82 0.06
C THR A 30 2.70 -7.73 0.37
N ALA A 31 2.60 -8.85 -0.34
CA ALA A 31 1.56 -9.85 -0.09
C ALA A 31 1.55 -10.39 1.35
N ASN A 32 2.71 -10.35 2.01
CA ASN A 32 2.93 -10.86 3.36
C ASN A 32 2.72 -9.79 4.45
N MET A 33 2.30 -8.58 4.10
CA MET A 33 2.09 -7.51 5.09
C MET A 33 0.95 -7.84 6.08
N GLY A 34 -0.02 -8.67 5.66
CA GLY A 34 -1.13 -9.13 6.48
C GLY A 34 -0.74 -10.14 7.57
N THR A 35 0.38 -10.85 7.40
CA THR A 35 0.83 -11.93 8.29
C THR A 35 2.01 -11.55 9.18
N GLY A 36 2.39 -10.27 9.21
CA GLY A 36 3.47 -9.78 10.08
C GLY A 36 4.88 -9.86 9.48
N GLY A 37 5.00 -9.95 8.15
CA GLY A 37 6.28 -9.98 7.44
C GLY A 37 7.00 -8.61 7.32
N HIS A 38 8.10 -8.60 6.55
CA HIS A 38 8.90 -7.40 6.26
C HIS A 38 8.10 -6.34 5.46
N ASN A 39 8.39 -5.05 5.71
CA ASN A 39 7.86 -3.88 4.99
C ASN A 39 6.37 -3.53 5.22
N VAL A 40 5.80 -3.85 6.38
CA VAL A 40 4.46 -3.37 6.74
C VAL A 40 4.47 -1.84 6.86
N PRO A 41 3.63 -1.11 6.10
CA PRO A 41 3.46 0.32 6.26
C PRO A 41 2.72 0.61 7.57
N LEU A 42 3.34 1.45 8.39
CA LEU A 42 2.80 1.92 9.66
C LEU A 42 2.52 3.42 9.56
N ILE A 43 1.44 3.86 10.19
CA ILE A 43 1.09 5.27 10.31
C ILE A 43 0.98 5.61 11.79
N PHE A 44 1.47 6.80 12.14
CA PHE A 44 1.28 7.41 13.45
C PHE A 44 0.09 8.35 13.39
N THR A 45 -0.83 8.18 14.32
CA THR A 45 -2.05 9.00 14.41
C THR A 45 -2.23 9.47 15.84
N LYS A 46 -3.12 10.45 16.05
CA LYS A 46 -3.55 10.90 17.38
C LYS A 46 -4.03 9.77 18.29
N PHE A 47 -4.51 8.67 17.72
CA PHE A 47 -5.02 7.49 18.46
C PHE A 47 -3.97 6.39 18.63
N GLY A 48 -2.72 6.63 18.21
CA GLY A 48 -1.62 5.68 18.29
C GLY A 48 -1.12 5.20 16.93
N ILE A 49 -0.31 4.14 16.96
CA ILE A 49 0.37 3.56 15.81
C ILE A 49 -0.44 2.38 15.28
N ARG A 50 -0.70 2.37 13.97
CA ARG A 50 -1.39 1.25 13.32
C ARG A 50 -0.80 0.95 11.94
N LYS A 51 -1.20 -0.19 11.38
CA LYS A 51 -0.98 -0.51 9.97
C LYS A 51 -1.98 0.27 9.11
N LEU A 52 -1.65 0.44 7.83
CA LEU A 52 -2.67 0.79 6.84
C LEU A 52 -3.75 -0.29 6.80
N THR A 53 -4.99 0.12 6.64
CA THR A 53 -6.15 -0.75 6.42
C THR A 53 -6.12 -1.33 5.01
N PRO A 54 -6.82 -2.45 4.72
CA PRO A 54 -6.89 -2.96 3.36
C PRO A 54 -7.39 -1.92 2.37
N LYS A 55 -8.42 -1.14 2.72
CA LYS A 55 -8.96 -0.10 1.84
C LYS A 55 -7.93 0.98 1.50
N GLU A 56 -7.16 1.44 2.49
CA GLU A 56 -6.05 2.38 2.25
C GLU A 56 -4.99 1.77 1.32
N CYS A 57 -4.66 0.48 1.47
CA CYS A 57 -3.74 -0.22 0.58
C CYS A 57 -4.24 -0.32 -0.86
N PHE A 58 -5.52 -0.63 -1.08
CA PHE A 58 -6.12 -0.61 -2.42
C PHE A 58 -6.14 0.79 -3.03
N ASN A 59 -6.45 1.82 -2.22
CA ASN A 59 -6.38 3.21 -2.69
C ASN A 59 -4.94 3.61 -3.10
N LEU A 60 -3.92 3.16 -2.35
CA LEU A 60 -2.51 3.37 -2.72
C LEU A 60 -2.13 2.70 -4.05
N GLN A 61 -2.74 1.56 -4.38
CA GLN A 61 -2.59 0.90 -5.68
C GLN A 61 -3.38 1.63 -6.80
N GLY A 62 -4.07 2.73 -6.51
CA GLY A 62 -4.82 3.50 -7.49
C GLY A 62 -6.21 2.95 -7.80
N PHE A 63 -6.73 2.01 -6.99
CA PHE A 63 -8.13 1.60 -7.13
C PHE A 63 -9.05 2.77 -6.78
N PRO A 64 -10.21 2.89 -7.46
CA PRO A 64 -11.14 3.97 -7.18
C PRO A 64 -11.70 3.84 -5.75
N SER A 65 -12.02 4.97 -5.12
CA SER A 65 -12.60 5.01 -3.78
C SER A 65 -13.91 4.23 -3.69
N SER A 66 -14.67 4.16 -4.79
CA SER A 66 -15.90 3.37 -4.94
C SER A 66 -15.69 1.85 -5.08
N TYR A 67 -14.45 1.39 -5.28
CA TYR A 67 -14.16 -0.04 -5.42
C TYR A 67 -14.56 -0.81 -4.14
N LYS A 68 -15.48 -1.76 -4.30
CA LYS A 68 -15.97 -2.60 -3.20
C LYS A 68 -15.01 -3.76 -2.99
N LEU A 69 -14.44 -3.86 -1.79
CA LEU A 69 -13.60 -4.99 -1.42
C LEU A 69 -14.46 -6.26 -1.28
N PRO A 70 -13.97 -7.42 -1.74
CA PRO A 70 -14.71 -8.67 -1.58
C PRO A 70 -14.86 -9.03 -0.10
N ASN A 71 -15.96 -9.71 0.23
CA ASN A 71 -16.24 -10.16 1.60
C ASN A 71 -15.41 -11.41 1.94
N ILE A 72 -14.11 -11.21 2.16
CA ILE A 72 -13.12 -12.22 2.51
C ILE A 72 -12.29 -11.75 3.72
N SER A 73 -11.42 -12.62 4.24
CA SER A 73 -10.62 -12.25 5.41
C SER A 73 -9.69 -11.06 5.14
N THR A 74 -9.46 -10.25 6.18
CA THR A 74 -8.54 -9.10 6.13
C THR A 74 -7.13 -9.50 5.67
N ALA A 75 -6.66 -10.69 6.07
CA ALA A 75 -5.36 -11.22 5.64
C ALA A 75 -5.32 -11.48 4.13
N GLN A 76 -6.39 -12.04 3.55
CA GLN A 76 -6.50 -12.24 2.10
C GLN A 76 -6.61 -10.91 1.35
N LEU A 77 -7.31 -9.92 1.91
CA LEU A 77 -7.37 -8.58 1.31
C LEU A 77 -5.99 -7.92 1.26
N TYR A 78 -5.19 -8.01 2.33
CA TYR A 78 -3.79 -7.54 2.29
C TYR A 78 -2.96 -8.27 1.24
N LYS A 79 -3.14 -9.60 1.12
CA LYS A 79 -2.45 -10.40 0.10
C LYS A 79 -2.83 -9.93 -1.31
N GLN A 80 -4.11 -9.67 -1.56
CA GLN A 80 -4.59 -9.15 -2.84
C GLN A 80 -4.03 -7.75 -3.12
N ALA A 81 -4.06 -6.84 -2.15
CA ALA A 81 -3.48 -5.50 -2.32
C ALA A 81 -1.98 -5.55 -2.62
N GLY A 82 -1.23 -6.41 -1.93
CA GLY A 82 0.22 -6.55 -2.13
C GLY A 82 0.62 -7.28 -3.42
N ASN A 83 -0.23 -8.18 -3.94
CA ASN A 83 -0.01 -8.86 -5.22
C ASN A 83 -0.57 -8.06 -6.41
N SER A 84 -1.35 -7.01 -6.16
CA SER A 84 -1.92 -6.19 -7.22
C SER A 84 -0.87 -5.30 -7.87
N VAL A 85 -1.18 -4.84 -9.08
CA VAL A 85 -0.40 -3.84 -9.80
C VAL A 85 -1.13 -2.51 -9.72
N CYS A 86 -0.38 -1.41 -9.66
CA CYS A 86 -0.95 -0.07 -9.68
C CYS A 86 -1.88 0.12 -10.90
N VAL A 87 -3.14 0.48 -10.68
CA VAL A 87 -4.16 0.66 -11.74
C VAL A 87 -3.67 1.64 -12.80
N THR A 88 -3.09 2.75 -12.36
CA THR A 88 -2.55 3.79 -13.24
C THR A 88 -1.36 3.31 -14.08
N VAL A 89 -0.62 2.28 -13.67
CA VAL A 89 0.46 1.71 -14.48
C VAL A 89 -0.14 0.83 -15.58
N ILE A 90 -1.11 -0.01 -15.22
CA ILE A 90 -1.81 -0.88 -16.19
C ILE A 90 -2.54 -0.05 -17.24
N GLU A 91 -3.17 1.05 -16.85
CA GLU A 91 -3.84 1.98 -17.76
C GLU A 91 -2.89 2.51 -18.84
N ARG A 92 -1.72 3.05 -18.46
CA ARG A 92 -0.74 3.54 -19.46
C ARG A 92 -0.22 2.41 -20.36
N ILE A 93 -0.01 1.21 -19.83
CA ILE A 93 0.42 0.08 -20.65
C ILE A 93 -0.66 -0.26 -21.69
N ALA A 94 -1.92 -0.35 -21.25
CA ALA A 94 -3.05 -0.64 -22.12
C ALA A 94 -3.25 0.43 -23.20
N GLU A 95 -3.11 1.71 -22.87
CA GLU A 95 -3.17 2.80 -23.85
C GLU A 95 -2.12 2.67 -24.96
N ASN A 96 -0.88 2.31 -24.59
CA ASN A 96 0.19 2.13 -25.57
C ASN A 96 -0.06 0.92 -26.48
N ILE A 97 -0.56 -0.18 -25.92
CA ILE A 97 -0.97 -1.36 -26.71
C ILE A 97 -2.11 -0.96 -27.66
N PHE A 98 -3.12 -0.25 -27.18
CA PHE A 98 -4.26 0.19 -28.00
C PHE A 98 -3.83 1.11 -29.14
N LYS A 99 -2.91 2.06 -28.88
CA LYS A 99 -2.34 2.92 -29.94
C LYS A 99 -1.63 2.11 -31.02
N LEU A 100 -0.88 1.08 -30.64
CA LEU A 100 -0.19 0.21 -31.60
C LEU A 100 -1.15 -0.63 -32.45
N LEU A 101 -2.28 -1.06 -31.88
CA LEU A 101 -3.25 -1.90 -32.59
C LEU A 101 -4.18 -1.12 -33.52
N ASN A 102 -4.33 0.21 -33.32
CA ASN A 102 -5.18 1.07 -34.15
C ASN A 102 -4.38 1.98 -35.09
N ASN A 103 -3.06 1.78 -35.17
CA ASN A 103 -2.19 2.36 -36.20
C ASN A 103 -2.00 1.34 -37.33
#